data_AF-A0A532TXG7-F1
#
_entry.id   AF-A0A532TXG7-F1
#
_cell.length_a   1.000
_cell.length_b   1.000
_cell.length_c   1.000
_cell.angle_alpha   90.00
_cell.angle_beta   90.00
_cell.angle_gamma   90.00
#
_symmetry.space_group_name_H-M   'P 1'
#
loop_
_entity.id
_entity.type
_entity.pdbx_description
1 polymer ?
#
loop_
_entity_poly.entity_id
_entity_poly.type
_entity_poly.pdbx_seq_one_letter_code
_entity_poly.pdbx_strand_id
1 'polypeptide(L)'
;MNINGKQFEEGYISKIIELLNHNIIGKTSARAVSLHMGLNRNYLSDKQLREGKYEQYNKFFALATNFLLLNRFDLNFRSDTHYKKFIAETIEIIFQEMVRKGIYSEDEVLTIQKTQFKALIYTLYAITKAKTNKYSQIRLDELKSGKTKKFLYTWNKLSYDIGGVETLSQTLKHETVVAPEKIALIKSILENSTPFAFEECTHAMDLIEEIPRLRYSDRASYIGSVSHSVLENFFREMWLNINILSRHEVESNKPRSNHRIDSLLEIKTQIQLKDLLEISLNIDLGNYEKMFIDYTIPSLISLKQLGGVLSKLSPDKHYLAHDRLLIIVFYGYYNNKVFEALQDLLNDLNIPFKSNIRFMDLIDFAKLFNFNAENIQMLEHINQIIQKAFLGNDEALNTLEELSNSALYKLRKADKRKS
;
A
#
# COMPACT_ATOMS: atom_id res chain seq x y z
N MET A 1 43.02 -7.12 33.41
CA MET A 1 43.38 -7.93 32.23
C MET A 1 42.50 -7.46 31.09
N ASN A 2 43.08 -6.76 30.11
CA ASN A 2 42.37 -6.27 28.92
C ASN A 2 41.95 -7.48 28.07
N ILE A 3 40.65 -7.75 28.02
CA ILE A 3 40.09 -8.74 27.11
C ILE A 3 39.56 -7.96 25.91
N ASN A 4 40.24 -8.16 24.78
CA ASN A 4 39.94 -7.62 23.47
C ASN A 4 38.46 -7.85 23.08
N GLY A 5 37.76 -6.76 22.74
CA GLY A 5 36.36 -6.75 22.32
C GLY A 5 36.04 -7.45 20.99
N LYS A 6 37.02 -8.07 20.32
CA LYS A 6 36.82 -8.78 19.04
C LYS A 6 36.55 -10.29 19.18
N GLN A 7 36.85 -10.92 20.32
CA GLN A 7 36.57 -12.36 20.54
C GLN A 7 35.23 -12.62 21.23
N PHE A 8 34.51 -11.57 21.63
CA PHE A 8 33.22 -11.69 22.31
C PHE A 8 32.01 -11.70 21.35
N GLU A 9 32.18 -11.23 20.11
CA GLU A 9 31.11 -11.14 19.10
C GLU A 9 30.93 -12.44 18.29
N GLU A 10 32.01 -13.14 17.91
CA GLU A 10 31.91 -14.36 17.09
C GLU A 10 31.36 -15.59 17.85
N GLY A 11 31.61 -15.65 19.17
CA GLY A 11 31.19 -16.77 20.03
C GLY A 11 29.70 -16.73 20.40
N TYR A 12 29.10 -15.56 20.58
CA TYR A 12 27.67 -15.43 20.90
C TYR A 12 26.80 -15.56 19.64
N ILE A 13 27.30 -15.03 18.51
CA ILE A 13 26.68 -15.18 17.19
C ILE A 13 26.74 -16.64 16.74
N SER A 14 27.89 -17.32 16.85
CA SER A 14 27.95 -18.77 16.57
C SER A 14 27.13 -19.59 17.54
N LYS A 15 26.82 -19.11 18.76
CA LYS A 15 25.98 -19.83 19.73
C LYS A 15 24.50 -19.57 19.55
N ILE A 16 24.08 -18.38 19.13
CA ILE A 16 22.72 -18.09 18.66
C ILE A 16 22.50 -18.80 17.32
N ILE A 17 23.47 -18.76 16.42
CA ILE A 17 23.47 -19.50 15.16
C ILE A 17 23.63 -21.01 15.41
N GLU A 18 24.33 -21.52 16.42
CA GLU A 18 24.31 -22.95 16.84
C GLU A 18 22.99 -23.30 17.52
N LEU A 19 22.39 -22.40 18.30
CA LEU A 19 21.06 -22.61 18.85
C LEU A 19 20.02 -22.67 17.72
N LEU A 20 20.22 -21.91 16.64
CA LEU A 20 19.39 -21.88 15.43
C LEU A 20 19.72 -23.00 14.41
N ASN A 21 21.00 -23.37 14.21
CA ASN A 21 21.51 -24.35 13.22
C ASN A 21 21.83 -25.72 13.83
N HIS A 22 22.23 -25.82 15.10
CA HIS A 22 22.60 -27.07 15.78
C HIS A 22 21.63 -27.54 16.89
N ASN A 23 20.74 -26.69 17.42
CA ASN A 23 19.84 -27.10 18.51
C ASN A 23 18.34 -26.79 18.39
N ILE A 24 17.84 -26.41 17.20
CA ILE A 24 16.39 -26.40 16.90
C ILE A 24 15.99 -27.38 15.77
N ILE A 25 16.95 -28.02 15.08
CA ILE A 25 16.66 -29.11 14.11
C ILE A 25 17.50 -30.39 14.39
N GLY A 26 18.36 -30.40 15.42
CA GLY A 26 19.10 -31.59 15.84
C GLY A 26 18.40 -32.44 16.91
N LYS A 27 17.83 -31.82 17.96
CA LYS A 27 17.13 -32.53 19.06
C LYS A 27 15.96 -31.79 19.71
N THR A 28 15.72 -30.53 19.37
CA THR A 28 14.65 -29.73 19.99
C THR A 28 13.59 -29.43 18.95
N SER A 29 12.55 -30.25 18.90
CA SER A 29 11.45 -30.08 17.93
C SER A 29 10.88 -28.65 17.97
N ALA A 30 10.38 -28.14 16.83
CA ALA A 30 9.61 -26.89 16.72
C ALA A 30 8.50 -26.77 17.80
N ARG A 31 8.08 -27.93 18.30
CA ARG A 31 7.18 -28.14 19.42
C ARG A 31 7.72 -27.73 20.80
N ALA A 32 8.99 -27.97 21.08
CA ALA A 32 9.65 -27.56 22.33
C ALA A 32 9.93 -26.04 22.35
N VAL A 33 10.30 -25.45 21.21
CA VAL A 33 10.44 -23.99 21.06
C VAL A 33 9.09 -23.30 21.28
N SER A 34 8.03 -23.80 20.65
CA SER A 34 6.67 -23.29 20.88
C SER A 34 6.27 -23.38 22.37
N LEU A 35 6.64 -24.47 23.06
CA LEU A 35 6.37 -24.67 24.47
C LEU A 35 7.08 -23.64 25.37
N HIS A 36 8.36 -23.37 25.11
CA HIS A 36 9.16 -22.40 25.86
C HIS A 36 8.68 -20.96 25.68
N MET A 37 8.01 -20.68 24.56
CA MET A 37 7.48 -19.35 24.24
C MET A 37 6.04 -19.15 24.76
N GLY A 38 5.50 -20.08 25.54
CA GLY A 38 4.09 -20.03 25.99
C GLY A 38 3.08 -20.21 24.85
N LEU A 39 3.52 -20.74 23.71
CA LEU A 39 2.72 -20.98 22.50
C LEU A 39 2.30 -22.45 22.41
N ASN A 40 1.27 -22.71 21.62
CA ASN A 40 0.81 -24.07 21.38
C ASN A 40 1.95 -24.90 20.78
N ARG A 41 2.14 -26.11 21.32
CA ARG A 41 3.16 -27.09 20.94
C ARG A 41 3.22 -27.42 19.43
N ASN A 42 2.21 -27.08 18.64
CA ASN A 42 2.19 -27.28 17.19
C ASN A 42 2.27 -25.98 16.39
N TYR A 43 2.53 -24.83 17.03
CA TYR A 43 2.51 -23.51 16.38
C TYR A 43 3.56 -23.40 15.27
N LEU A 44 4.77 -23.87 15.53
CA LEU A 44 5.84 -23.93 14.54
C LEU A 44 5.82 -25.23 13.70
N SER A 45 4.78 -26.07 13.83
CA SER A 45 4.76 -27.42 13.26
C SER A 45 3.57 -27.71 12.34
N ASP A 46 2.87 -26.71 11.80
CA ASP A 46 1.70 -26.98 10.96
C ASP A 46 2.06 -27.65 9.63
N LYS A 47 1.40 -28.79 9.42
CA LYS A 47 1.78 -29.93 8.57
C LYS A 47 1.32 -29.77 7.10
N GLN A 48 1.35 -28.56 6.54
CA GLN A 48 0.87 -28.28 5.17
C GLN A 48 1.76 -27.33 4.35
N LEU A 49 3.06 -27.26 4.63
CA LEU A 49 3.96 -26.40 3.85
C LEU A 49 4.87 -27.28 2.99
N ARG A 50 4.63 -27.25 1.67
CA ARG A 50 5.46 -27.91 0.66
C ARG A 50 6.79 -27.17 0.55
N GLU A 51 7.87 -27.93 0.34
CA GLU A 51 9.26 -27.47 0.27
C GLU A 51 9.45 -26.28 -0.70
N GLY A 52 10.05 -25.18 -0.21
CA GLY A 52 10.39 -24.00 -1.03
C GLY A 52 10.87 -22.81 -0.18
N LYS A 53 11.54 -21.82 -0.81
CA LYS A 53 12.06 -20.59 -0.17
C LYS A 53 11.02 -19.88 0.74
N TYR A 54 9.74 -20.02 0.41
CA TYR A 54 8.61 -19.47 1.16
C TYR A 54 8.45 -20.01 2.60
N GLU A 55 8.75 -21.29 2.85
CA GLU A 55 8.60 -21.86 4.20
C GLU A 55 9.69 -21.34 5.14
N GLN A 56 10.93 -21.25 4.64
CA GLN A 56 12.04 -20.67 5.39
C GLN A 56 11.76 -19.20 5.70
N TYR A 57 11.16 -18.47 4.75
CA TYR A 57 10.76 -17.08 4.92
C TYR A 57 9.80 -16.87 6.11
N ASN A 58 8.71 -17.63 6.16
CA ASN A 58 7.72 -17.54 7.25
C ASN A 58 8.33 -17.89 8.62
N LYS A 59 9.29 -18.82 8.68
CA LYS A 59 9.98 -19.20 9.91
C LYS A 59 10.81 -18.04 10.45
N PHE A 60 11.57 -17.35 9.60
CA PHE A 60 12.40 -16.22 10.03
C PHE A 60 11.56 -15.01 10.48
N PHE A 61 10.44 -14.73 9.83
CA PHE A 61 9.49 -13.70 10.28
C PHE A 61 8.88 -14.03 11.63
N ALA A 62 8.35 -15.25 11.78
CA ALA A 62 7.79 -15.70 13.05
C ALA A 62 8.83 -15.63 14.17
N LEU A 63 10.07 -16.05 13.89
CA LEU A 63 11.18 -15.98 14.83
C LEU A 63 11.46 -14.54 15.25
N ALA A 64 11.70 -13.63 14.30
CA ALA A 64 12.04 -12.23 14.57
C ALA A 64 10.90 -11.48 15.28
N THR A 65 9.64 -11.65 14.83
CA THR A 65 8.47 -11.08 15.52
C THR A 65 8.34 -11.62 16.94
N ASN A 66 8.60 -12.92 17.15
CA ASN A 66 8.55 -13.47 18.49
C ASN A 66 9.66 -12.92 19.39
N PHE A 67 10.89 -12.72 18.89
CA PHE A 67 11.95 -12.05 19.67
C PHE A 67 11.51 -10.67 20.16
N LEU A 68 10.77 -9.92 19.35
CA LEU A 68 10.19 -8.63 19.75
C LEU A 68 9.08 -8.76 20.81
N LEU A 69 8.30 -9.84 20.77
CA LEU A 69 7.19 -10.09 21.70
C LEU A 69 7.64 -10.62 23.07
N LEU A 70 8.88 -11.12 23.20
CA LEU A 70 9.39 -11.61 24.47
C LEU A 70 9.58 -10.44 25.43
N ASN A 71 8.89 -10.48 26.58
CA ASN A 71 8.90 -9.39 27.56
C ASN A 71 10.09 -9.47 28.52
N ARG A 72 11.30 -9.69 27.97
CA ARG A 72 12.57 -10.07 28.63
C ARG A 72 12.81 -11.57 28.50
N PHE A 73 13.97 -11.91 27.95
CA PHE A 73 14.59 -13.21 28.20
C PHE A 73 14.76 -13.39 29.73
N ASP A 74 14.94 -14.64 30.19
CA ASP A 74 15.62 -14.94 31.48
C ASP A 74 17.10 -14.50 31.47
N LEU A 75 17.42 -13.42 30.76
CA LEU A 75 18.71 -12.75 30.69
C LEU A 75 18.55 -11.41 31.40
N ASN A 76 19.31 -11.21 32.46
CA ASN A 76 19.37 -9.94 33.16
C ASN A 76 20.16 -8.93 32.31
N PHE A 77 19.45 -8.04 31.62
CA PHE A 77 20.06 -6.93 30.88
C PHE A 77 20.43 -5.79 31.84
N ARG A 78 21.58 -5.16 31.58
CA ARG A 78 22.11 -4.06 32.40
C ARG A 78 21.22 -2.81 32.36
N SER A 79 20.51 -2.60 31.25
CA SER A 79 19.50 -1.54 31.09
C SER A 79 18.59 -1.84 29.89
N ASP A 80 17.50 -1.08 29.76
CA ASP A 80 16.60 -1.16 28.60
C ASP A 80 17.31 -0.84 27.29
N THR A 81 18.32 0.05 27.31
CA THR A 81 19.15 0.34 26.13
C THR A 81 19.92 -0.89 25.67
N HIS A 82 20.49 -1.66 26.61
CA HIS A 82 21.20 -2.90 26.28
C HIS A 82 20.24 -3.96 25.73
N TYR A 83 19.02 -4.02 26.27
CA TYR A 83 17.97 -4.90 25.75
C TYR A 83 17.56 -4.53 24.31
N LYS A 84 17.28 -3.25 24.05
CA LYS A 84 16.95 -2.74 22.71
C LYS A 84 18.07 -2.99 21.70
N LYS A 85 19.34 -2.80 22.11
CA LYS A 85 20.51 -3.11 21.29
C LYS A 85 20.58 -4.60 20.96
N PHE A 86 20.43 -5.48 21.95
CA PHE A 86 20.41 -6.93 21.75
C PHE A 86 19.32 -7.38 20.76
N ILE A 87 18.12 -6.81 20.88
CA ILE A 87 17.00 -7.10 19.98
C ILE A 87 17.33 -6.67 18.54
N ALA A 88 17.87 -5.46 18.35
CA ALA A 88 18.27 -4.97 17.04
C ALA A 88 19.36 -5.85 16.39
N GLU A 89 20.38 -6.23 17.16
CA GLU A 89 21.45 -7.14 16.71
C GLU A 89 20.91 -8.54 16.38
N THR A 90 19.94 -9.03 17.14
CA THR A 90 19.33 -10.35 16.88
C THR A 90 18.53 -10.35 15.57
N ILE A 91 17.74 -9.30 15.31
CA ILE A 91 17.01 -9.14 14.05
C ILE A 91 17.99 -9.05 12.88
N GLU A 92 19.12 -8.35 13.06
CA GLU A 92 20.19 -8.29 12.05
C GLU A 92 20.76 -9.67 11.74
N ILE A 93 21.11 -10.44 12.77
CA ILE A 93 21.65 -11.80 12.60
C ILE A 93 20.66 -12.71 11.86
N ILE A 94 19.37 -12.62 12.21
CA ILE A 94 18.31 -13.37 11.52
C ILE A 94 18.28 -13.01 10.03
N PHE A 95 18.36 -11.72 9.70
CA PHE A 95 18.40 -11.27 8.32
C PHE A 95 19.65 -11.78 7.58
N GLN A 96 20.83 -11.70 8.19
CA GLN A 96 22.07 -12.22 7.60
C GLN A 96 22.00 -13.75 7.35
N GLU A 97 21.32 -14.49 8.22
CA GLU A 97 21.10 -15.92 7.99
C GLU A 97 20.14 -16.16 6.81
N MET A 98 19.14 -15.31 6.60
CA MET A 98 18.30 -15.38 5.39
C MET A 98 19.12 -15.20 4.11
N VAL A 99 20.08 -14.27 4.10
CA VAL A 99 21.03 -14.07 2.99
C VAL A 99 21.87 -15.33 2.77
N ARG A 100 22.49 -15.87 3.83
CA ARG A 100 23.32 -17.09 3.76
C ARG A 100 22.56 -18.32 3.25
N LYS A 101 21.27 -18.43 3.53
CA LYS A 101 20.41 -19.51 3.03
C LYS A 101 19.92 -19.29 1.60
N GLY A 102 20.34 -18.21 0.94
CA GLY A 102 19.95 -17.85 -0.42
C GLY A 102 18.48 -17.42 -0.55
N ILE A 103 17.90 -16.90 0.54
CA ILE A 103 16.53 -16.33 0.53
C ILE A 103 16.56 -14.94 -0.11
N TYR A 104 17.57 -14.14 0.20
CA TYR A 104 17.88 -12.89 -0.50
C TYR A 104 19.21 -13.03 -1.24
N SER A 105 19.32 -12.39 -2.41
CA SER A 105 20.60 -12.19 -3.09
C SER A 105 21.52 -11.26 -2.29
N GLU A 106 22.84 -11.43 -2.47
CA GLU A 106 23.87 -10.57 -1.85
C GLU A 106 24.09 -9.25 -2.62
N ASP A 107 23.24 -8.94 -3.60
CA ASP A 107 23.42 -7.84 -4.55
C ASP A 107 22.91 -6.48 -4.01
N GLU A 108 22.96 -5.44 -4.85
CA GLU A 108 22.61 -4.04 -4.52
C GLU A 108 21.22 -3.84 -3.88
N VAL A 109 20.31 -4.82 -4.03
CA VAL A 109 18.95 -4.80 -3.46
C VAL A 109 18.93 -5.20 -1.97
N LEU A 110 20.04 -5.68 -1.41
CA LEU A 110 20.10 -6.20 -0.05
C LEU A 110 19.70 -5.16 1.02
N THR A 111 20.16 -3.92 0.86
CA THR A 111 19.81 -2.82 1.77
C THR A 111 18.30 -2.54 1.75
N ILE A 112 17.69 -2.59 0.57
CA ILE A 112 16.24 -2.42 0.38
C ILE A 112 15.47 -3.54 1.08
N GLN A 113 15.89 -4.79 0.86
CA GLN A 113 15.26 -5.96 1.47
C GLN A 113 15.40 -5.96 2.99
N LYS A 114 16.52 -5.47 3.52
CA LYS A 114 16.74 -5.30 4.96
C LYS A 114 15.78 -4.30 5.58
N THR A 115 15.62 -3.12 4.98
CA THR A 115 14.68 -2.09 5.44
C THR A 115 13.25 -2.62 5.44
N GLN A 116 12.85 -3.26 4.33
CA GLN A 116 11.54 -3.89 4.18
C GLN A 116 11.29 -4.99 5.23
N PHE A 117 12.26 -5.87 5.44
CA PHE A 117 12.20 -6.94 6.43
C PHE A 117 11.93 -6.39 7.83
N LYS A 118 12.73 -5.41 8.24
CA LYS A 118 12.61 -4.74 9.55
C LYS A 118 11.22 -4.13 9.71
N ALA A 119 10.80 -3.29 8.77
CA ALA A 119 9.51 -2.59 8.83
C ALA A 119 8.32 -3.55 8.98
N LEU A 120 8.33 -4.65 8.22
CA LEU A 120 7.28 -5.65 8.25
C LEU A 120 7.25 -6.47 9.57
N ILE A 121 8.41 -6.79 10.14
CA ILE A 121 8.47 -7.50 11.44
C ILE A 121 7.94 -6.62 12.57
N TYR A 122 8.34 -5.34 12.61
CA TYR A 122 7.83 -4.39 13.60
C TYR A 122 6.32 -4.14 13.42
N THR A 123 5.80 -4.17 12.19
CA THR A 123 4.36 -4.16 11.90
C THR A 123 3.65 -5.34 12.55
N LEU A 124 4.13 -6.58 12.34
CA LEU A 124 3.52 -7.77 12.94
C LEU A 124 3.57 -7.73 14.48
N TYR A 125 4.69 -7.28 15.04
CA TYR A 125 4.86 -7.08 16.47
C TYR A 125 3.84 -6.08 17.03
N ALA A 126 3.74 -4.89 16.44
CA ALA A 126 2.83 -3.83 16.88
C ALA A 126 1.37 -4.28 16.87
N ILE A 127 0.91 -4.89 15.77
CA ILE A 127 -0.48 -5.36 15.65
C ILE A 127 -0.76 -6.51 16.64
N THR A 128 0.22 -7.39 16.86
CA THR A 128 0.09 -8.47 17.86
C THR A 128 -0.04 -7.91 19.27
N LYS A 129 0.76 -6.90 19.62
CA LYS A 129 0.69 -6.25 20.93
C LYS A 129 -0.64 -5.52 21.10
N ALA A 130 -1.08 -4.79 20.08
CA ALA A 130 -2.39 -4.13 20.06
C ALA A 130 -3.54 -5.11 20.27
N LYS A 131 -3.55 -6.24 19.56
CA LYS A 131 -4.56 -7.31 19.78
C LYS A 131 -4.50 -7.85 21.20
N THR A 132 -3.31 -8.18 21.68
CA THR A 132 -3.13 -8.71 23.04
C THR A 132 -3.68 -7.73 24.09
N ASN A 133 -3.38 -6.43 23.97
CA ASN A 133 -3.88 -5.39 24.87
C ASN A 133 -5.39 -5.17 24.76
N LYS A 134 -5.94 -5.22 23.54
CA LYS A 134 -7.39 -5.11 23.30
C LYS A 134 -8.18 -6.23 23.97
N TYR A 135 -7.65 -7.46 23.94
CA TYR A 135 -8.37 -8.64 24.43
C TYR A 135 -7.97 -9.08 25.84
N SER A 136 -6.83 -8.64 26.39
CA SER A 136 -6.48 -8.86 27.80
C SER A 136 -7.48 -8.20 28.75
N GLN A 137 -8.15 -7.14 28.29
CA GLN A 137 -9.28 -6.51 28.99
C GLN A 137 -10.57 -7.36 29.01
N ILE A 138 -10.67 -8.41 28.17
CA ILE A 138 -11.94 -9.13 27.92
C ILE A 138 -11.99 -10.52 28.58
N ARG A 139 -10.87 -11.16 28.98
CA ARG A 139 -10.83 -12.31 29.94
C ARG A 139 -9.39 -12.79 30.19
N LEU A 140 -8.96 -12.73 31.46
CA LEU A 140 -7.68 -13.28 31.95
C LEU A 140 -7.65 -14.83 32.00
N ASP A 141 -8.81 -15.50 31.99
CA ASP A 141 -8.89 -16.95 32.23
C ASP A 141 -8.44 -17.84 31.05
N GLU A 142 -8.39 -17.30 29.83
CA GLU A 142 -7.98 -18.09 28.64
C GLU A 142 -6.44 -18.21 28.49
N LEU A 143 -5.66 -17.31 29.10
CA LEU A 143 -4.19 -17.28 29.02
C LEU A 143 -3.52 -18.51 29.67
N LYS A 144 -4.17 -19.14 30.66
CA LYS A 144 -3.65 -20.35 31.34
C LYS A 144 -3.81 -21.65 30.54
N SER A 145 -4.57 -21.64 29.43
CA SER A 145 -4.96 -22.86 28.71
C SER A 145 -4.07 -23.26 27.53
N GLY A 146 -2.99 -22.51 27.24
CA GLY A 146 -2.15 -22.76 26.05
C GLY A 146 -2.87 -22.53 24.71
N LYS A 147 -4.06 -21.91 24.72
CA LYS A 147 -4.84 -21.47 23.53
C LYS A 147 -4.49 -20.04 23.09
N THR A 148 -3.28 -19.57 23.36
CA THR A 148 -2.71 -18.26 22.98
C THR A 148 -2.61 -18.01 21.47
N LYS A 149 -2.97 -18.98 20.61
CA LYS A 149 -3.00 -18.82 19.14
C LYS A 149 -3.94 -17.72 18.64
N LYS A 150 -4.89 -17.21 19.44
CA LYS A 150 -5.89 -16.23 18.96
C LYS A 150 -5.37 -14.79 18.84
N PHE A 151 -4.27 -14.42 19.51
CA PHE A 151 -3.82 -13.02 19.57
C PHE A 151 -2.63 -12.69 18.68
N LEU A 152 -1.87 -13.69 18.23
CA LEU A 152 -0.74 -13.49 17.32
C LEU A 152 -1.24 -13.06 15.94
N TYR A 153 -0.68 -11.95 15.45
CA TYR A 153 -0.91 -11.48 14.10
C TYR A 153 0.19 -12.01 13.19
N THR A 154 -0.19 -12.89 12.27
CA THR A 154 0.78 -13.61 11.43
C THR A 154 1.00 -12.92 10.10
N TRP A 155 2.13 -13.24 9.47
CA TRP A 155 2.45 -12.85 8.10
C TRP A 155 1.33 -13.16 7.10
N ASN A 156 0.78 -14.39 7.15
CA ASN A 156 -0.32 -14.80 6.29
C ASN A 156 -1.58 -13.97 6.52
N LYS A 157 -1.84 -13.58 7.78
CA LYS A 157 -3.00 -12.73 8.11
C LYS A 157 -2.79 -11.31 7.59
N LEU A 158 -1.59 -10.74 7.73
CA LEU A 158 -1.25 -9.45 7.14
C LEU A 158 -1.40 -9.49 5.61
N SER A 159 -0.82 -10.51 4.95
CA SER A 159 -0.93 -10.66 3.49
C SER A 159 -2.38 -10.78 3.04
N TYR A 160 -3.20 -11.57 3.74
CA TYR A 160 -4.64 -11.65 3.48
C TYR A 160 -5.32 -10.29 3.61
N ASP A 161 -5.09 -9.58 4.72
CA ASP A 161 -5.75 -8.30 5.03
C ASP A 161 -5.36 -7.18 4.04
N ILE A 162 -4.22 -7.29 3.36
CA ILE A 162 -3.78 -6.32 2.35
C ILE A 162 -3.97 -6.78 0.90
N GLY A 163 -4.64 -7.91 0.64
CA GLY A 163 -5.05 -8.29 -0.72
C GLY A 163 -4.73 -9.72 -1.16
N GLY A 164 -4.52 -10.64 -0.22
CA GLY A 164 -4.48 -12.08 -0.48
C GLY A 164 -3.23 -12.78 0.06
N VAL A 165 -3.35 -14.08 0.33
CA VAL A 165 -2.35 -14.89 1.06
C VAL A 165 -0.96 -14.86 0.42
N GLU A 166 -0.87 -14.74 -0.91
CA GLU A 166 0.42 -14.78 -1.62
C GLU A 166 1.06 -13.40 -1.83
N THR A 167 0.33 -12.31 -1.62
CA THR A 167 0.73 -10.95 -2.03
C THR A 167 2.12 -10.56 -1.55
N LEU A 168 2.35 -10.58 -0.23
CA LEU A 168 3.65 -10.20 0.31
C LEU A 168 4.70 -11.29 0.05
N SER A 169 4.28 -12.55 0.03
CA SER A 169 5.20 -13.65 -0.21
C SER A 169 5.84 -13.62 -1.61
N GLN A 170 5.08 -13.19 -2.61
CA GLN A 170 5.56 -13.03 -3.98
C GLN A 170 6.54 -11.86 -4.06
N THR A 171 6.25 -10.74 -3.40
CA THR A 171 7.17 -9.61 -3.31
C THR A 171 8.56 -10.07 -2.84
N LEU A 172 8.59 -10.95 -1.85
CA LEU A 172 9.85 -11.35 -1.23
C LEU A 172 10.52 -12.52 -1.95
N LYS A 173 9.73 -13.44 -2.52
CA LYS A 173 10.24 -14.50 -3.41
C LYS A 173 10.93 -13.92 -4.64
N HIS A 174 10.40 -12.82 -5.17
CA HIS A 174 10.94 -12.14 -6.35
C HIS A 174 11.89 -10.99 -5.98
N GLU A 175 12.21 -10.83 -4.69
CA GLU A 175 13.09 -9.78 -4.17
C GLU A 175 12.69 -8.38 -4.66
N THR A 176 11.39 -8.15 -4.78
CA THR A 176 10.80 -6.87 -5.13
C THR A 176 10.39 -6.10 -3.88
N VAL A 177 9.98 -4.86 -4.09
CA VAL A 177 9.51 -3.93 -3.06
C VAL A 177 8.00 -4.06 -2.91
N VAL A 178 7.49 -3.95 -1.67
CA VAL A 178 6.06 -3.90 -1.38
C VAL A 178 5.43 -2.69 -2.07
N ALA A 179 4.40 -2.94 -2.87
CA ALA A 179 3.75 -1.88 -3.62
C ALA A 179 3.15 -0.78 -2.70
N PRO A 180 3.17 0.51 -3.10
CA PRO A 180 2.68 1.63 -2.28
C PRO A 180 1.24 1.46 -1.77
N GLU A 181 0.36 0.87 -2.56
CA GLU A 181 -1.03 0.62 -2.18
C GLU A 181 -1.14 -0.37 -1.01
N LYS A 182 -0.20 -1.32 -0.96
CA LYS A 182 -0.10 -2.30 0.13
C LYS A 182 0.46 -1.64 1.38
N ILE A 183 1.45 -0.75 1.25
CA ILE A 183 1.94 0.10 2.34
C ILE A 183 0.81 0.94 2.95
N ALA A 184 -0.04 1.56 2.13
CA ALA A 184 -1.19 2.32 2.61
C ALA A 184 -2.19 1.46 3.40
N LEU A 185 -2.43 0.21 2.98
CA LEU A 185 -3.26 -0.75 3.71
C LEU A 185 -2.63 -1.13 5.06
N ILE A 186 -1.32 -1.38 5.09
CA ILE A 186 -0.57 -1.66 6.33
C ILE A 186 -0.71 -0.49 7.30
N LYS A 187 -0.48 0.74 6.84
CA LYS A 187 -0.66 1.96 7.66
C LYS A 187 -2.08 2.06 8.23
N SER A 188 -3.10 1.80 7.42
CA SER A 188 -4.49 1.81 7.91
C SER A 188 -4.74 0.76 9.00
N ILE A 189 -4.14 -0.43 8.90
CA ILE A 189 -4.25 -1.47 9.93
C ILE A 189 -3.55 -1.02 11.23
N LEU A 190 -2.36 -0.42 11.12
CA LEU A 190 -1.62 0.12 12.25
C LEU A 190 -2.40 1.25 12.94
N GLU A 191 -3.00 2.18 12.20
CA GLU A 191 -3.77 3.31 12.78
C GLU A 191 -4.95 2.80 13.60
N ASN A 192 -5.67 1.80 13.09
CA ASN A 192 -6.78 1.17 13.81
C ASN A 192 -6.32 0.40 15.07
N SER A 193 -5.03 0.07 15.14
CA SER A 193 -4.41 -0.64 16.25
C SER A 193 -3.78 0.30 17.28
N THR A 194 -3.49 1.54 16.90
CA THR A 194 -2.87 2.59 17.74
C THR A 194 -3.55 2.78 19.10
N PRO A 195 -4.89 2.77 19.25
CA PRO A 195 -5.53 2.91 20.56
C PRO A 195 -5.14 1.82 21.58
N PHE A 196 -4.59 0.69 21.12
CA PHE A 196 -4.23 -0.44 21.97
C PHE A 196 -2.72 -0.68 22.10
N ALA A 197 -1.88 -0.05 21.26
CA ALA A 197 -0.42 -0.14 21.33
C ALA A 197 0.22 1.08 20.63
N PHE A 198 0.11 2.26 21.25
CA PHE A 198 0.49 3.53 20.64
C PHE A 198 1.95 3.57 20.21
N GLU A 199 2.89 3.31 21.14
CA GLU A 199 4.32 3.41 20.87
C GLU A 199 4.78 2.47 19.76
N GLU A 200 4.30 1.23 19.77
CA GLU A 200 4.68 0.23 18.78
C GLU A 200 4.06 0.50 17.42
N CYS A 201 2.81 0.95 17.37
CA CYS A 201 2.14 1.27 16.10
C CYS A 201 2.81 2.48 15.44
N THR A 202 3.12 3.53 16.21
CA THR A 202 3.84 4.70 15.69
C THR A 202 5.22 4.31 15.17
N HIS A 203 6.00 3.56 15.95
CA HIS A 203 7.31 3.10 15.49
C HIS A 203 7.25 2.23 14.22
N ALA A 204 6.24 1.35 14.13
CA ALA A 204 6.04 0.54 12.93
C ALA A 204 5.62 1.39 11.72
N MET A 205 4.83 2.45 11.91
CA MET A 205 4.48 3.38 10.84
C MET A 205 5.72 4.10 10.29
N ASP A 206 6.58 4.60 11.17
CA ASP A 206 7.83 5.27 10.79
C ASP A 206 8.71 4.34 9.93
N LEU A 207 8.90 3.10 10.38
CA LEU A 207 9.70 2.11 9.63
C LEU A 207 9.08 1.73 8.27
N ILE A 208 7.74 1.69 8.18
CA ILE A 208 7.05 1.41 6.92
C ILE A 208 7.24 2.56 5.92
N GLU A 209 7.44 3.80 6.38
CA GLU A 209 7.77 4.94 5.52
C GLU A 209 9.18 4.88 4.95
N GLU A 210 10.10 4.19 5.63
CA GLU A 210 11.47 3.97 5.15
C GLU A 210 11.55 2.97 4.00
N ILE A 211 10.50 2.18 3.72
CA ILE A 211 10.51 1.23 2.60
C ILE A 211 10.66 2.04 1.29
N PRO A 212 11.76 1.85 0.54
CA PRO A 212 12.04 2.65 -0.64
C PRO A 212 11.02 2.33 -1.73
N ARG A 213 10.77 3.28 -2.61
CA ARG A 213 9.80 3.11 -3.70
C ARG A 213 10.49 2.52 -4.92
N LEU A 214 9.83 1.58 -5.59
CA LEU A 214 10.36 1.00 -6.82
C LEU A 214 10.04 1.94 -7.98
N ARG A 215 11.03 2.73 -8.40
CA ARG A 215 10.95 3.49 -9.65
C ARG A 215 11.06 2.50 -10.80
N TYR A 216 10.04 2.45 -11.66
CA TYR A 216 10.14 1.68 -12.90
C TYR A 216 11.15 2.34 -13.85
N SER A 217 11.79 1.54 -14.69
CA SER A 217 12.68 2.04 -15.75
C SER A 217 11.95 3.00 -16.70
N ASP A 218 10.66 2.76 -16.90
CA ASP A 218 9.76 3.70 -17.57
C ASP A 218 9.31 4.79 -16.58
N ARG A 219 10.11 5.88 -16.51
CA ARG A 219 9.85 7.05 -15.66
C ARG A 219 8.46 7.63 -15.91
N ALA A 220 7.99 7.59 -17.15
CA ALA A 220 6.71 8.15 -17.54
C ALA A 220 5.54 7.37 -16.93
N SER A 221 5.53 6.05 -17.13
CA SER A 221 4.55 5.15 -16.52
C SER A 221 4.61 5.21 -14.99
N TYR A 222 5.81 5.35 -14.41
CA TYR A 222 5.97 5.53 -12.97
C TYR A 222 5.31 6.83 -12.48
N ILE A 223 5.56 7.97 -13.12
CA ILE A 223 4.94 9.25 -12.74
C ILE A 223 3.41 9.16 -12.84
N GLY A 224 2.86 8.51 -13.87
CA GLY A 224 1.44 8.22 -13.97
C GLY A 224 0.91 7.48 -12.74
N SER A 225 1.59 6.39 -12.33
CA SER A 225 1.19 5.59 -11.17
C SER A 225 1.17 6.35 -9.85
N VAL A 226 2.12 7.27 -9.62
CA VAL A 226 2.18 8.03 -8.36
C VAL A 226 1.31 9.28 -8.37
N SER A 227 1.05 9.87 -9.55
CA SER A 227 0.24 11.10 -9.66
C SER A 227 -1.27 10.86 -9.60
N HIS A 228 -1.76 9.71 -10.10
CA HIS A 228 -3.20 9.42 -10.09
C HIS A 228 -3.82 9.49 -8.70
N SER A 229 -3.20 8.82 -7.71
CA SER A 229 -3.73 8.81 -6.34
C SER A 229 -3.77 10.21 -5.73
N VAL A 230 -2.77 11.06 -6.03
CA VAL A 230 -2.70 12.45 -5.56
C VAL A 230 -3.88 13.26 -6.08
N LEU A 231 -4.14 13.19 -7.39
CA LEU A 231 -5.25 13.90 -8.01
C LEU A 231 -6.60 13.37 -7.53
N GLU A 232 -6.78 12.04 -7.50
CA GLU A 232 -8.01 11.43 -7.03
C GLU A 232 -8.32 11.86 -5.58
N ASN A 233 -7.32 11.80 -4.69
CA ASN A 233 -7.49 12.24 -3.31
C ASN A 233 -7.83 13.73 -3.22
N PHE A 234 -7.13 14.58 -3.97
CA PHE A 234 -7.39 16.02 -4.00
C PHE A 234 -8.85 16.31 -4.37
N PHE A 235 -9.34 15.75 -5.48
CA PHE A 235 -10.72 15.99 -5.92
C PHE A 235 -11.74 15.40 -4.95
N ARG A 236 -11.47 14.24 -4.37
CA ARG A 236 -12.38 13.63 -3.38
C ARG A 236 -12.49 14.43 -2.09
N GLU A 237 -11.38 14.95 -1.58
CA GLU A 237 -11.42 15.87 -0.43
C GLU A 237 -12.22 17.13 -0.78
N MET A 238 -12.05 17.65 -1.99
CA MET A 238 -12.78 18.83 -2.43
C MET A 238 -14.27 18.61 -2.64
N TRP A 239 -14.66 17.51 -3.27
CA TRP A 239 -16.07 17.13 -3.41
C TRP A 239 -16.73 16.94 -2.06
N LEU A 240 -16.03 16.30 -1.11
CA LEU A 240 -16.55 16.11 0.23
C LEU A 240 -16.84 17.45 0.94
N ASN A 241 -16.00 18.46 0.74
CA ASN A 241 -16.20 19.80 1.30
C ASN A 241 -17.47 20.51 0.78
N ILE A 242 -17.93 20.13 -0.41
CA ILE A 242 -19.19 20.61 -1.00
C ILE A 242 -20.30 19.55 -0.92
N ASN A 243 -20.19 18.58 0.00
CA ASN A 243 -21.14 17.49 0.24
C ASN A 243 -21.39 16.55 -0.94
N ILE A 244 -20.47 16.48 -1.90
CA ILE A 244 -20.48 15.50 -2.97
C ILE A 244 -19.66 14.28 -2.53
N LEU A 245 -20.33 13.14 -2.45
CA LEU A 245 -19.74 11.85 -2.17
C LEU A 245 -19.25 11.20 -3.46
N SER A 246 -17.97 10.85 -3.47
CA SER A 246 -17.34 9.99 -4.45
C SER A 246 -17.10 8.59 -3.89
N ARG A 247 -17.08 7.58 -4.76
CA ARG A 247 -16.60 6.23 -4.44
C ARG A 247 -15.27 5.97 -5.15
N HIS A 248 -14.34 5.35 -4.41
CA HIS A 248 -13.13 4.79 -5.01
C HIS A 248 -13.50 3.62 -5.90
N GLU A 249 -12.71 3.43 -6.93
CA GLU A 249 -12.86 2.33 -7.86
C GLU A 249 -12.82 0.92 -7.22
N VAL A 250 -12.09 0.72 -6.12
CA VAL A 250 -11.95 -0.61 -5.50
C VAL A 250 -13.29 -1.18 -4.99
N GLU A 251 -14.32 -0.35 -4.87
CA GLU A 251 -15.70 -0.75 -4.53
C GLU A 251 -16.61 -1.01 -5.75
N SER A 252 -16.10 -0.78 -6.97
CA SER A 252 -16.85 -0.98 -8.21
C SER A 252 -16.62 -2.41 -8.74
N ASN A 253 -17.64 -3.26 -8.62
CA ASN A 253 -17.64 -4.62 -9.16
C ASN A 253 -17.14 -4.64 -10.61
N LYS A 254 -16.13 -5.46 -10.91
CA LYS A 254 -15.61 -5.64 -12.28
C LYS A 254 -16.42 -6.68 -13.06
N PRO A 255 -16.91 -6.33 -14.25
CA PRO A 255 -17.05 -7.27 -15.35
C PRO A 255 -15.88 -7.03 -16.32
N ARG A 256 -14.89 -7.93 -16.32
CA ARG A 256 -14.01 -8.25 -17.48
C ARG A 256 -13.06 -7.19 -18.07
N SER A 257 -12.78 -6.04 -17.43
CA SER A 257 -11.76 -5.07 -17.91
C SER A 257 -10.54 -4.93 -16.98
N ASN A 258 -9.34 -4.83 -17.57
CA ASN A 258 -8.09 -4.43 -16.89
C ASN A 258 -8.01 -2.91 -16.67
N HIS A 259 -8.80 -2.14 -17.41
CA HIS A 259 -8.89 -0.69 -17.22
C HIS A 259 -9.86 -0.35 -16.10
N ARG A 260 -9.59 0.81 -15.50
CA ARG A 260 -10.01 1.17 -14.17
C ARG A 260 -10.43 2.65 -14.18
N ILE A 261 -11.62 2.98 -13.67
CA ILE A 261 -12.11 4.37 -13.56
C ILE A 261 -11.63 4.92 -12.23
N ASP A 262 -11.01 6.09 -12.19
CA ASP A 262 -10.43 6.57 -10.93
C ASP A 262 -11.47 7.03 -9.92
N SER A 263 -12.59 7.62 -10.37
CA SER A 263 -13.65 8.10 -9.48
C SER A 263 -15.07 7.94 -10.03
N LEU A 264 -15.98 7.62 -9.11
CA LEU A 264 -17.42 7.47 -9.37
C LEU A 264 -18.22 8.49 -8.55
N LEU A 265 -19.05 9.29 -9.23
CA LEU A 265 -20.08 10.12 -8.59
C LEU A 265 -21.47 9.62 -8.98
N GLU A 266 -22.34 9.38 -7.99
CA GLU A 266 -23.73 8.97 -8.21
C GLU A 266 -24.60 10.22 -8.41
N ILE A 267 -24.92 10.58 -9.67
CA ILE A 267 -25.69 11.78 -10.03
C ILE A 267 -27.13 11.68 -9.50
N LYS A 268 -27.80 10.56 -9.78
CA LYS A 268 -29.23 10.37 -9.48
C LYS A 268 -29.55 10.50 -7.99
N THR A 269 -28.61 10.17 -7.12
CA THR A 269 -28.79 10.24 -5.66
C THR A 269 -28.28 11.53 -5.04
N GLN A 270 -27.60 12.40 -5.81
CA GLN A 270 -26.95 13.61 -5.30
C GLN A 270 -27.43 14.85 -6.07
N ILE A 271 -28.58 15.40 -5.66
CA ILE A 271 -29.22 16.54 -6.34
C ILE A 271 -28.26 17.74 -6.49
N GLN A 272 -27.49 18.06 -5.44
CA GLN A 272 -26.50 19.16 -5.49
C GLN A 272 -25.45 18.96 -6.58
N LEU A 273 -24.97 17.73 -6.78
CA LEU A 273 -24.05 17.39 -7.86
C LEU A 273 -24.73 17.58 -9.21
N LYS A 274 -25.96 17.09 -9.35
CA LYS A 274 -26.74 17.20 -10.58
C LYS A 274 -26.89 18.67 -10.98
N ASP A 275 -27.46 19.50 -10.10
CA ASP A 275 -27.74 20.91 -10.39
C ASP A 275 -26.47 21.68 -10.76
N LEU A 276 -25.38 21.44 -10.02
CA LEU A 276 -24.09 22.04 -10.28
C LEU A 276 -23.54 21.63 -11.67
N LEU A 277 -23.63 20.36 -12.02
CA LEU A 277 -23.15 19.89 -13.33
C LEU A 277 -24.04 20.36 -14.48
N GLU A 278 -25.36 20.40 -14.32
CA GLU A 278 -26.28 20.91 -15.35
C GLU A 278 -25.99 22.38 -15.69
N ILE A 279 -25.73 23.20 -14.67
CA ILE A 279 -25.32 24.60 -14.84
C ILE A 279 -23.95 24.68 -15.53
N SER A 280 -22.96 23.97 -15.01
CA SER A 280 -21.57 24.09 -15.47
C SER A 280 -21.34 23.49 -16.87
N LEU A 281 -22.04 22.40 -17.21
CA LEU A 281 -21.90 21.70 -18.48
C LEU A 281 -22.95 22.12 -19.51
N ASN A 282 -24.00 22.82 -19.11
CA ASN A 282 -25.14 23.18 -19.94
C ASN A 282 -25.76 21.95 -20.65
N ILE A 283 -26.01 20.89 -19.89
CA ILE A 283 -26.64 19.64 -20.36
C ILE A 283 -27.74 19.21 -19.39
N ASP A 284 -28.78 18.55 -19.89
CA ASP A 284 -29.78 17.89 -19.05
C ASP A 284 -29.24 16.54 -18.54
N LEU A 285 -29.11 16.42 -17.23
CA LEU A 285 -28.65 15.23 -16.53
C LEU A 285 -29.81 14.46 -15.88
N GLY A 286 -31.07 14.78 -16.19
CA GLY A 286 -32.26 14.18 -15.60
C GLY A 286 -32.30 12.65 -15.65
N ASN A 287 -31.74 12.05 -16.71
CA ASN A 287 -31.70 10.60 -16.91
C ASN A 287 -30.34 9.97 -16.54
N TYR A 288 -29.37 10.75 -16.07
CA TYR A 288 -28.05 10.23 -15.75
C TYR A 288 -28.02 9.63 -14.34
N GLU A 289 -27.60 8.37 -14.25
CA GLU A 289 -27.36 7.71 -12.97
C GLU A 289 -26.00 8.09 -12.39
N LYS A 290 -24.95 8.13 -13.23
CA LYS A 290 -23.56 8.20 -12.75
C LYS A 290 -22.67 9.07 -13.62
N MET A 291 -21.64 9.62 -12.99
CA MET A 291 -20.49 10.25 -13.63
C MET A 291 -19.22 9.47 -13.29
N PHE A 292 -18.49 9.09 -14.33
CA PHE A 292 -17.22 8.38 -14.27
C PHE A 292 -16.10 9.36 -14.62
N ILE A 293 -15.01 9.31 -13.85
CA ILE A 293 -13.89 10.24 -14.00
C ILE A 293 -12.60 9.44 -14.11
N ASP A 294 -11.81 9.75 -15.13
CA ASP A 294 -10.55 9.07 -15.45
C ASP A 294 -9.47 10.14 -15.70
N TYR A 295 -8.38 10.08 -14.93
CA TYR A 295 -7.25 10.99 -15.08
C TYR A 295 -6.25 10.38 -16.07
N THR A 296 -5.77 11.18 -17.02
CA THR A 296 -4.89 10.68 -18.07
C THR A 296 -3.80 11.70 -18.41
N ILE A 297 -2.57 11.22 -18.63
CA ILE A 297 -1.42 12.05 -19.05
C ILE A 297 -1.24 11.93 -20.56
N PRO A 298 -1.58 12.96 -21.37
CA PRO A 298 -1.61 12.81 -22.81
C PRO A 298 -0.22 12.72 -23.47
N SER A 299 0.81 13.30 -22.87
CA SER A 299 2.19 13.26 -23.41
C SER A 299 2.83 11.87 -23.40
N LEU A 300 2.28 10.92 -22.63
CA LEU A 300 2.72 9.52 -22.63
C LEU A 300 2.10 8.71 -23.75
N ILE A 301 1.28 9.36 -24.57
CA ILE A 301 0.46 8.73 -25.58
C ILE A 301 1.05 9.07 -26.94
N SER A 302 1.69 8.09 -27.57
CA SER A 302 1.99 8.19 -29.01
C SER A 302 0.67 8.30 -29.81
N LEU A 303 0.69 8.87 -31.02
CA LEU A 303 -0.49 8.91 -31.91
C LEU A 303 -1.14 7.52 -32.10
N LYS A 304 -0.35 6.43 -32.06
CA LYS A 304 -0.84 5.04 -32.09
C LYS A 304 -1.52 4.59 -30.78
N GLN A 305 -1.14 5.17 -29.65
CA GLN A 305 -1.71 4.90 -28.32
C GLN A 305 -2.87 5.83 -27.97
N LEU A 306 -3.21 6.85 -28.77
CA LEU A 306 -4.46 7.61 -28.62
C LEU A 306 -5.66 6.67 -28.74
N GLY A 307 -5.55 5.65 -29.59
CA GLY A 307 -6.45 4.50 -29.64
C GLY A 307 -6.54 3.71 -28.33
N GLY A 308 -5.57 3.84 -27.41
CA GLY A 308 -5.58 3.25 -26.06
C GLY A 308 -6.50 3.98 -25.08
N VAL A 309 -6.57 5.32 -25.12
CA VAL A 309 -7.60 6.09 -24.39
C VAL A 309 -8.97 5.77 -24.95
N LEU A 310 -9.10 5.75 -26.28
CA LEU A 310 -10.33 5.35 -26.95
C LEU A 310 -10.65 3.86 -26.75
N SER A 311 -9.66 3.01 -26.50
CA SER A 311 -9.88 1.60 -26.19
C SER A 311 -10.64 1.41 -24.88
N LYS A 312 -10.56 2.38 -23.95
CA LYS A 312 -11.38 2.41 -22.73
C LYS A 312 -12.86 2.58 -23.10
N LEU A 313 -13.16 3.24 -24.21
CA LEU A 313 -14.50 3.51 -24.74
C LEU A 313 -15.09 2.34 -25.55
N SER A 314 -14.55 1.12 -25.43
CA SER A 314 -15.18 -0.04 -26.06
C SER A 314 -16.54 -0.33 -25.41
N PRO A 315 -17.59 -0.66 -26.19
CA PRO A 315 -18.88 -1.13 -25.67
C PRO A 315 -18.73 -2.28 -24.66
N ASP A 316 -17.73 -3.14 -24.85
CA ASP A 316 -17.46 -4.32 -23.99
C ASP A 316 -16.95 -3.95 -22.59
N LYS A 317 -16.48 -2.71 -22.38
CA LYS A 317 -15.90 -2.24 -21.10
C LYS A 317 -16.92 -1.56 -20.18
N HIS A 318 -18.20 -1.49 -20.58
CA HIS A 318 -19.33 -0.96 -19.80
C HIS A 318 -19.23 0.51 -19.34
N TYR A 319 -18.25 1.28 -19.81
CA TYR A 319 -18.17 2.71 -19.49
C TYR A 319 -19.21 3.53 -20.25
N LEU A 320 -19.56 3.10 -21.46
CA LEU A 320 -20.56 3.76 -22.29
C LEU A 320 -21.95 3.24 -21.98
N ALA A 321 -22.82 4.14 -21.55
CA ALA A 321 -24.24 3.89 -21.40
C ALA A 321 -25.03 5.20 -21.55
N HIS A 322 -26.31 5.08 -21.92
CA HIS A 322 -27.21 6.23 -22.09
C HIS A 322 -27.37 7.09 -20.82
N ASP A 323 -27.20 6.48 -19.64
CA ASP A 323 -27.42 7.03 -18.31
C ASP A 323 -26.09 7.37 -17.59
N ARG A 324 -24.97 7.46 -18.33
CA ARG A 324 -23.64 7.67 -17.74
C ARG A 324 -22.88 8.76 -18.47
N LEU A 325 -22.27 9.65 -17.70
CA LEU A 325 -21.34 10.67 -18.15
C LEU A 325 -19.92 10.17 -17.91
N LEU A 326 -19.05 10.23 -18.91
CA LEU A 326 -17.63 9.93 -18.75
C LEU A 326 -16.82 11.22 -18.98
N ILE A 327 -16.07 11.64 -17.96
CA ILE A 327 -15.12 12.74 -18.06
C ILE A 327 -13.70 12.19 -17.99
N ILE A 328 -12.93 12.42 -19.06
CA ILE A 328 -11.52 12.10 -19.13
C ILE A 328 -10.74 13.39 -18.91
N VAL A 329 -10.05 13.47 -17.78
CA VAL A 329 -9.35 14.66 -17.29
C VAL A 329 -7.88 14.57 -17.64
N PHE A 330 -7.40 15.52 -18.41
CA PHE A 330 -6.00 15.60 -18.82
C PHE A 330 -5.17 16.42 -17.86
N TYR A 331 -3.99 15.90 -17.52
CA TYR A 331 -3.05 16.57 -16.63
C TYR A 331 -1.59 16.32 -17.06
N GLY A 332 -0.65 16.96 -16.39
CA GLY A 332 0.77 16.93 -16.74
C GLY A 332 1.09 17.87 -17.90
N TYR A 333 2.05 17.48 -18.75
CA TYR A 333 2.33 18.19 -19.99
C TYR A 333 1.45 17.68 -21.11
N TYR A 334 0.68 18.57 -21.73
CA TYR A 334 -0.02 18.31 -23.00
C TYR A 334 -0.17 19.60 -23.80
N ASN A 335 -0.40 19.44 -25.10
CA ASN A 335 -0.69 20.53 -26.03
C ASN A 335 -2.17 20.44 -26.43
N ASN A 336 -2.84 21.57 -26.60
CA ASN A 336 -4.21 21.66 -27.13
C ASN A 336 -4.41 20.84 -28.41
N LYS A 337 -3.37 20.70 -29.25
CA LYS A 337 -3.41 19.83 -30.44
C LYS A 337 -3.73 18.36 -30.13
N VAL A 338 -3.32 17.85 -28.96
CA VAL A 338 -3.63 16.48 -28.53
C VAL A 338 -5.12 16.36 -28.16
N PHE A 339 -5.67 17.42 -27.54
CA PHE A 339 -7.09 17.51 -27.22
C PHE A 339 -7.93 17.50 -28.51
N GLU A 340 -7.61 18.38 -29.45
CA GLU A 340 -8.26 18.47 -30.76
C GLU A 340 -8.19 17.12 -31.50
N ALA A 341 -7.01 16.51 -31.57
CA ALA A 341 -6.84 15.22 -32.23
C ALA A 341 -7.66 14.09 -31.57
N LEU A 342 -7.77 14.04 -30.24
CA LEU A 342 -8.61 13.05 -29.54
C LEU A 342 -10.10 13.29 -29.78
N GLN A 343 -10.52 14.55 -29.84
CA GLN A 343 -11.89 14.92 -30.14
C GLN A 343 -12.26 14.53 -31.58
N ASP A 344 -11.37 14.79 -32.54
CA ASP A 344 -11.54 14.39 -33.94
C ASP A 344 -11.63 12.87 -34.07
N LEU A 345 -10.69 12.13 -33.45
CA LEU A 345 -10.71 10.67 -33.45
C LEU A 345 -11.99 10.12 -32.79
N LEU A 346 -12.45 10.70 -31.68
CA LEU A 346 -13.70 10.29 -31.05
C LEU A 346 -14.91 10.55 -31.96
N ASN A 347 -14.92 11.68 -32.68
CA ASN A 347 -16.00 12.02 -33.59
C ASN A 347 -16.10 11.03 -34.75
N ASP A 348 -14.96 10.53 -35.23
CA ASP A 348 -14.85 9.53 -36.30
C ASP A 348 -15.24 8.11 -35.84
N LEU A 349 -15.20 7.82 -34.54
CA LEU A 349 -15.61 6.52 -34.02
C LEU A 349 -17.13 6.32 -34.09
N ASN A 350 -17.53 5.15 -34.57
CA ASN A 350 -18.92 4.69 -34.57
C ASN A 350 -19.21 3.88 -33.29
N ILE A 351 -19.35 4.57 -32.16
CA ILE A 351 -19.66 3.99 -30.86
C ILE A 351 -20.96 4.59 -30.26
N PRO A 352 -21.76 3.80 -29.53
CA PRO A 352 -22.97 4.30 -28.89
C PRO A 352 -22.65 5.31 -27.79
N PHE A 353 -23.55 6.27 -27.57
CA PHE A 353 -23.47 7.26 -26.48
C PHE A 353 -22.20 8.13 -26.47
N LYS A 354 -21.51 8.31 -27.62
CA LYS A 354 -20.32 9.16 -27.72
C LYS A 354 -20.54 10.61 -27.25
N SER A 355 -21.78 11.09 -27.33
CA SER A 355 -22.22 12.40 -26.82
C SER A 355 -22.04 12.56 -25.31
N ASN A 356 -21.92 11.47 -24.57
CA ASN A 356 -21.81 11.44 -23.11
C ASN A 356 -20.34 11.44 -22.64
N ILE A 357 -19.40 11.61 -23.57
CA ILE A 357 -17.97 11.62 -23.30
C ILE A 357 -17.50 13.07 -23.37
N ARG A 358 -16.70 13.48 -22.39
CA ARG A 358 -16.07 14.79 -22.33
C ARG A 358 -14.59 14.62 -22.06
N PHE A 359 -13.76 15.16 -22.93
CA PHE A 359 -12.36 15.41 -22.61
C PHE A 359 -12.28 16.77 -21.93
N MET A 360 -11.51 16.88 -20.86
CA MET A 360 -11.35 18.14 -20.14
C MET A 360 -9.91 18.34 -19.69
N ASP A 361 -9.50 19.60 -19.69
CA ASP A 361 -8.30 20.04 -18.98
C ASP A 361 -8.54 19.94 -17.46
N LEU A 362 -7.46 19.73 -16.70
CA LEU A 362 -7.51 19.58 -15.25
C LEU A 362 -8.19 20.77 -14.55
N ILE A 363 -7.94 21.99 -15.04
CA ILE A 363 -8.43 23.21 -14.41
C ILE A 363 -9.90 23.47 -14.76
N ASP A 364 -10.29 23.27 -16.02
CA ASP A 364 -11.68 23.37 -16.47
C ASP A 364 -12.55 22.30 -15.80
N PHE A 365 -12.00 21.11 -15.58
CA PHE A 365 -12.65 20.09 -14.77
C PHE A 365 -12.89 20.57 -13.32
N ALA A 366 -11.89 21.20 -12.70
CA ALA A 366 -12.03 21.76 -11.36
C ALA A 366 -13.06 22.89 -11.28
N LYS A 367 -13.16 23.72 -12.33
CA LYS A 367 -14.17 24.79 -12.41
C LYS A 367 -15.61 24.27 -12.43
N LEU A 368 -15.86 23.05 -12.92
CA LEU A 368 -17.21 22.46 -12.89
C LEU A 368 -17.80 22.47 -11.48
N PHE A 369 -16.95 22.32 -10.46
CA PHE A 369 -17.32 22.20 -9.06
C PHE A 369 -17.23 23.50 -8.27
N ASN A 370 -17.09 24.64 -8.96
CA ASN A 370 -16.99 25.97 -8.33
C ASN A 370 -15.89 26.05 -7.25
N PHE A 371 -14.75 25.40 -7.50
CA PHE A 371 -13.61 25.47 -6.58
C PHE A 371 -13.10 26.91 -6.46
N ASN A 372 -12.81 27.33 -5.23
CA ASN A 372 -12.26 28.66 -4.96
C ASN A 372 -10.83 28.82 -5.53
N ALA A 373 -10.34 30.05 -5.56
CA ALA A 373 -9.02 30.36 -6.12
C ALA A 373 -7.86 29.62 -5.44
N GLU A 374 -7.94 29.41 -4.12
CA GLU A 374 -6.92 28.69 -3.34
C GLU A 374 -6.81 27.23 -3.78
N ASN A 375 -7.94 26.55 -3.97
CA ASN A 375 -7.98 25.16 -4.44
C ASN A 375 -7.43 25.05 -5.86
N ILE A 376 -7.76 26.00 -6.73
CA ILE A 376 -7.22 26.04 -8.10
C ILE A 376 -5.70 26.22 -8.06
N GLN A 377 -5.17 27.14 -7.24
CA GLN A 377 -3.72 27.33 -7.08
C GLN A 377 -3.02 26.07 -6.55
N MET A 378 -3.64 25.37 -5.59
CA MET A 378 -3.11 24.11 -5.08
C MET A 378 -3.08 23.03 -6.15
N LEU A 379 -4.12 22.93 -6.98
CA LEU A 379 -4.19 21.99 -8.10
C LEU A 379 -3.15 22.31 -9.18
N GLU A 380 -2.97 23.59 -9.52
CA GLU A 380 -1.91 24.06 -10.42
C GLU A 380 -0.52 23.70 -9.88
N HIS A 381 -0.30 23.88 -8.58
CA HIS A 381 0.96 23.49 -7.94
C HIS A 381 1.24 21.99 -8.03
N ILE A 382 0.24 21.14 -7.76
CA ILE A 382 0.34 19.69 -7.95
C ILE A 382 0.69 19.37 -9.41
N ASN A 383 0.01 19.99 -10.36
CA ASN A 383 0.27 19.78 -11.78
C ASN A 383 1.70 20.22 -12.19
N GLN A 384 2.21 21.33 -11.63
CA GLN A 384 3.58 21.78 -11.84
C GLN A 384 4.62 20.80 -11.28
N ILE A 385 4.36 20.20 -10.12
CA ILE A 385 5.23 19.14 -9.56
C ILE A 385 5.28 17.95 -10.51
N ILE A 386 4.11 17.48 -10.98
CA ILE A 386 4.00 16.36 -11.93
C ILE A 386 4.78 16.67 -13.21
N GLN A 387 4.59 17.87 -13.76
CA GLN A 387 5.32 18.37 -14.92
C GLN A 387 6.84 18.35 -14.69
N LYS A 388 7.34 18.95 -13.61
CA LYS A 388 8.78 18.93 -13.29
C LYS A 388 9.33 17.51 -13.16
N ALA A 389 8.58 16.59 -12.56
CA ALA A 389 8.98 15.19 -12.44
C ALA A 389 9.16 14.53 -13.83
N PHE A 390 8.31 14.86 -14.81
CA PHE A 390 8.46 14.41 -16.21
C PHE A 390 9.72 14.95 -16.88
N LEU A 391 10.13 16.18 -16.55
CA LEU A 391 11.34 16.80 -17.08
C LEU A 391 12.64 16.33 -16.42
N GLY A 392 12.60 15.25 -15.63
CA GLY A 392 13.79 14.70 -15.00
C GLY A 392 14.14 15.34 -13.66
N ASN A 393 13.29 16.19 -13.08
CA ASN A 393 13.55 16.77 -11.75
C ASN A 393 13.25 15.73 -10.65
N ASP A 394 14.29 15.26 -9.98
CA ASP A 394 14.18 14.23 -8.94
C ASP A 394 13.63 14.75 -7.61
N GLU A 395 13.82 16.04 -7.28
CA GLU A 395 13.19 16.67 -6.11
C GLU A 395 11.67 16.68 -6.25
N ALA A 396 11.18 17.12 -7.41
CA ALA A 396 9.75 17.10 -7.74
C ALA A 396 9.18 15.66 -7.74
N LEU A 397 9.96 14.69 -8.23
CA LEU A 397 9.57 13.28 -8.16
C LEU A 397 9.46 12.80 -6.71
N ASN A 398 10.45 13.10 -5.85
CA ASN A 398 10.40 12.76 -4.43
C ASN A 398 9.17 13.36 -3.74
N THR A 399 8.89 14.65 -3.98
CA THR A 399 7.69 15.32 -3.43
C THR A 399 6.41 14.67 -3.92
N LEU A 400 6.30 14.35 -5.21
CA LEU A 400 5.13 13.69 -5.78
C LEU A 400 4.89 12.32 -5.15
N GLU A 401 5.96 11.56 -4.97
CA GLU A 401 5.89 10.25 -4.34
C GLU A 401 5.48 10.34 -2.85
N GLU A 402 5.91 11.37 -2.11
CA GLU A 402 5.45 11.66 -0.74
C GLU A 402 3.96 12.00 -0.68
N LEU A 403 3.51 12.88 -1.58
CA LEU A 403 2.08 13.21 -1.72
C LEU A 403 1.26 11.96 -2.05
N SER A 404 1.78 11.09 -2.93
CA SER A 404 1.13 9.85 -3.34
C SER A 404 0.92 8.90 -2.17
N ASN A 405 1.91 8.74 -1.29
CA ASN A 405 1.78 7.91 -0.09
C ASN A 405 0.66 8.41 0.83
N SER A 406 0.61 9.73 1.07
CA SER A 406 -0.43 10.35 1.89
C SER A 406 -1.82 10.18 1.26
N ALA A 407 -1.91 10.42 -0.04
CA ALA A 407 -3.13 10.28 -0.82
C ALA A 407 -3.68 8.85 -0.80
N LEU A 408 -2.85 7.85 -1.10
CA LEU A 408 -3.23 6.43 -1.05
C LEU A 408 -3.77 6.02 0.32
N TYR A 409 -3.13 6.50 1.39
CA TYR A 409 -3.59 6.24 2.74
C TYR A 409 -4.98 6.85 3.03
N LYS A 410 -5.18 8.12 2.66
CA LYS A 410 -6.46 8.84 2.83
C LYS A 410 -7.59 8.21 2.03
N LEU A 411 -7.34 7.88 0.76
CA LEU A 411 -8.30 7.21 -0.12
C LEU A 411 -8.81 5.90 0.50
N ARG A 412 -7.89 5.08 1.03
CA ARG A 412 -8.26 3.81 1.70
C ARG A 412 -9.07 4.00 2.98
N LYS A 413 -8.83 5.09 3.73
CA LYS A 413 -9.58 5.39 4.96
C LYS A 413 -11.00 5.85 4.66
N ALA A 414 -11.19 6.62 3.60
CA ALA A 414 -12.52 7.10 3.19
C ALA A 414 -13.46 5.93 2.84
N ASP A 415 -12.94 4.88 2.21
CA ASP A 415 -13.71 3.70 1.80
C ASP A 415 -14.26 2.90 3.02
N LYS A 416 -13.47 2.75 4.09
CA LYS A 416 -13.90 2.01 5.31
C LYS A 416 -15.00 2.69 6.12
N ARG A 417 -15.28 3.98 5.92
CA ARG A 417 -16.34 4.69 6.68
C ARG A 417 -17.75 4.41 6.16
N LYS A 418 -17.89 3.69 5.03
CA LYS A 418 -19.16 3.35 4.40
C LYS A 418 -19.51 1.85 4.43
N SER A 419 -18.61 0.99 4.91
CA SER A 419 -18.84 -0.43 5.21
C SER A 419 -19.12 -0.64 6.69
#